data_AF-R1HXF4-F1
#
_entry.id   AF-R1HXF4-F1
#
_cell.length_a   1.000
_cell.length_b   1.000
_cell.length_c   1.000
_cell.angle_alpha   90.00
_cell.angle_beta   90.00
_cell.angle_gamma   90.00
#
_symmetry.space_group_name_H-M   'P 1'
#
loop_
_entity.id
_entity.type
_entity.pdbx_description
1 polymer ?
#
loop_
_entity_poly.entity_id
_entity_poly.type
_entity_poly.pdbx_seq_one_letter_code
_entity_poly.pdbx_strand_id
1 'polypeptide(L)'
;MPQATLTRRHPVARWAAVAVLLAGCLTGCVPSAAQEISAPPPKPLAPCAWWYGIGKPPTSAEIESAAHRYQVVVLNADQGAAMRRLHQLNPRVQVLVYKDLSSTRNYPGAVDGGQDAVYLPSGIGYVAAQEHHPDWFAVDVNGKRIEWQGYPKHWQMAVWNPDYQQAWTDAVVAEVKREGWDGVLADNDFNSLSHYSAAVLAGTANVAETDRKLRDGLDAFLSLTGDALTKANKVLVPNVSETHLVPGRWTAHSRFGGAMEENFGFRENGGTGGLLTFRGNEFQELRAQAALGESMLLLVTRTHNAREERAGQQGRARVAGPRTCWTRATTDDYRNPEWSALQDSGLGEAVDAASRLSNGVWSRTFTHGWIAVNTTATTQTVTPPPGLTIPGTPTPTSTPTPSPTSTSPTPSTSASASPTSTSGPPPLTLAAADAAILVDPPEVMTRAWRVTRDEFRVGTLWAR
;
A
#
# COMPACT_ATOMS: atom_id res chain seq x y z
N MET A 1 -20.36 -22.48 53.75
CA MET A 1 -19.93 -23.56 54.67
C MET A 1 -21.15 -24.09 55.39
N PRO A 2 -21.26 -25.37 55.80
CA PRO A 2 -20.22 -26.42 56.02
C PRO A 2 -20.36 -27.64 55.07
N GLN A 3 -19.31 -28.36 54.66
CA GLN A 3 -18.43 -29.33 55.36
C GLN A 3 -19.11 -30.62 55.88
N ALA A 4 -18.70 -31.77 55.31
CA ALA A 4 -18.29 -33.02 56.00
C ALA A 4 -18.07 -34.12 54.93
N THR A 5 -16.87 -34.46 54.47
CA THR A 5 -15.83 -35.36 55.05
C THR A 5 -16.28 -36.79 55.37
N LEU A 6 -15.69 -37.77 54.70
CA LEU A 6 -15.35 -39.07 55.30
C LEU A 6 -14.06 -39.62 54.69
N THR A 7 -13.19 -40.08 55.59
CA THR A 7 -11.76 -40.36 55.44
C THR A 7 -11.47 -41.85 55.66
N ARG A 8 -10.22 -42.23 55.30
CA ARG A 8 -9.37 -43.35 55.79
C ARG A 8 -9.19 -44.51 54.79
N ARG A 9 -8.00 -45.13 54.62
CA ARG A 9 -6.66 -45.01 55.25
C ARG A 9 -5.63 -45.80 54.42
N HIS A 10 -4.37 -45.36 54.43
CA HIS A 10 -3.17 -46.12 54.08
C HIS A 10 -2.60 -46.91 55.27
N PRO A 11 -1.67 -47.85 55.02
CA PRO A 11 -0.32 -47.80 55.62
C PRO A 11 0.77 -48.02 54.52
N VAL A 12 1.82 -47.21 54.36
CA VAL A 12 3.09 -46.99 55.11
C VAL A 12 3.99 -48.21 55.29
N ALA A 13 5.12 -48.23 54.58
CA ALA A 13 6.49 -48.64 55.00
C ALA A 13 7.42 -48.56 53.76
N ARG A 14 8.71 -48.19 53.78
CA ARG A 14 9.67 -47.68 54.77
C ARG A 14 10.87 -47.11 53.97
N TRP A 15 11.55 -46.14 54.57
CA TRP A 15 12.76 -45.48 54.09
C TRP A 15 14.03 -46.28 54.39
N ALA A 16 15.07 -46.15 53.56
CA ALA A 16 16.47 -46.00 54.00
C ALA A 16 17.32 -45.41 52.86
N ALA A 17 18.08 -44.36 53.20
CA ALA A 17 19.05 -43.68 52.35
C ALA A 17 20.48 -44.11 52.73
N VAL A 18 21.40 -44.18 51.75
CA VAL A 18 22.84 -43.91 51.95
C VAL A 18 23.37 -43.24 50.67
N ALA A 19 24.18 -42.21 50.89
CA ALA A 19 24.70 -41.27 49.91
C ALA A 19 26.13 -41.60 49.43
N VAL A 20 26.51 -40.91 48.36
CA VAL A 20 27.87 -40.56 47.87
C VAL A 20 28.62 -41.62 47.06
N LEU A 21 28.74 -41.35 45.75
CA LEU A 21 30.02 -41.22 45.05
C LEU A 21 29.87 -40.29 43.84
N LEU A 22 30.47 -39.10 43.96
CA LEU A 22 30.78 -38.17 42.89
C LEU A 22 31.83 -38.78 41.96
N ALA A 23 31.60 -38.76 40.64
CA ALA A 23 32.55 -38.32 39.61
C ALA A 23 32.12 -38.81 38.21
N GLY A 24 32.01 -37.87 37.27
CA GLY A 24 32.15 -38.16 35.84
C GLY A 24 30.89 -37.97 35.00
N CYS A 25 31.01 -37.09 33.99
CA CYS A 25 30.10 -36.86 32.86
C CYS A 25 28.92 -35.91 33.10
N LEU A 26 29.24 -34.65 33.44
CA LEU A 26 28.47 -33.50 32.95
C LEU A 26 28.77 -33.31 31.45
N THR A 27 28.12 -34.09 30.58
CA THR A 27 27.89 -33.65 29.19
C THR A 27 26.66 -32.76 29.21
N GLY A 28 26.90 -31.45 29.25
CA GLY A 28 25.85 -30.44 29.21
C GLY A 28 25.03 -30.54 27.94
N CYS A 29 23.74 -30.83 28.09
CA CYS A 29 22.74 -30.43 27.11
C CYS A 29 22.66 -28.90 27.15
N VAL A 30 23.48 -28.23 26.34
CA VAL A 30 23.27 -26.84 26.01
C VAL A 30 22.01 -26.81 25.14
N PRO A 31 20.94 -26.11 25.51
CA PRO A 31 19.86 -25.85 24.58
C PRO A 31 20.48 -25.10 23.41
N SER A 32 20.48 -25.73 22.23
CA SER A 32 20.85 -25.07 20.99
C SER A 32 19.83 -23.95 20.78
N ALA A 33 20.15 -22.76 21.28
CA ALA A 33 19.52 -21.54 20.83
C ALA A 33 19.82 -21.46 19.33
N ALA A 34 18.90 -21.95 18.52
CA ALA A 34 18.81 -21.50 17.15
C ALA A 34 18.59 -19.98 17.27
N GLN A 35 19.68 -19.22 17.18
CA GLN A 35 19.59 -17.83 16.76
C GLN A 35 18.94 -17.92 15.39
N GLU A 36 17.63 -17.66 15.35
CA GLU A 36 17.01 -17.15 14.13
C GLU A 36 17.90 -15.97 13.73
N ILE A 37 18.68 -16.18 12.66
CA ILE A 37 19.40 -15.11 12.01
C ILE A 37 18.28 -14.23 11.47
N SER A 38 17.89 -13.24 12.26
CA SER A 38 16.87 -12.26 11.89
C SER A 38 17.35 -11.65 10.58
N ALA A 39 16.58 -11.88 9.51
CA ALA A 39 16.87 -11.28 8.23
C ALA A 39 17.02 -9.77 8.42
N PRO A 40 17.95 -9.10 7.71
CA PRO A 40 18.07 -7.66 7.82
C PRO A 40 16.70 -7.03 7.54
N PRO A 41 16.33 -5.97 8.30
CA PRO A 41 15.03 -5.34 8.15
C PRO A 41 14.83 -4.91 6.68
N PRO A 42 13.59 -4.99 6.17
CA PRO A 42 13.33 -4.65 4.78
C PRO A 42 13.77 -3.23 4.46
N LYS A 43 14.35 -3.05 3.27
CA LYS A 43 14.83 -1.74 2.83
C LYS A 43 13.65 -0.79 2.62
N PRO A 44 13.63 0.40 3.27
CA PRO A 44 12.55 1.36 3.12
C PRO A 44 12.72 2.17 1.82
N LEU A 45 12.52 1.50 0.69
CA LEU A 45 12.67 2.10 -0.64
C LEU A 45 11.63 3.17 -0.90
N ALA A 46 11.99 4.19 -1.68
CA ALA A 46 11.02 5.11 -2.26
C ALA A 46 9.86 4.33 -2.90
N PRO A 47 8.60 4.76 -2.69
CA PRO A 47 7.46 3.99 -3.13
C PRO A 47 7.48 3.70 -4.64
N CYS A 48 7.14 2.46 -4.98
CA CYS A 48 6.94 2.02 -6.35
C CYS A 48 5.73 2.67 -7.01
N ALA A 49 5.58 2.38 -8.29
CA ALA A 49 4.40 2.71 -9.06
C ALA A 49 3.55 1.47 -9.29
N TRP A 50 2.23 1.66 -9.36
CA TRP A 50 1.30 0.63 -9.82
C TRP A 50 0.26 1.22 -10.77
N TRP A 51 -0.42 0.36 -11.52
CA TRP A 51 -1.47 0.78 -12.43
C TRP A 51 -2.80 0.11 -12.07
N TYR A 52 -3.82 0.94 -11.81
CA TYR A 52 -5.20 0.50 -11.65
C TYR A 52 -5.93 0.51 -13.01
N GLY A 53 -5.71 -0.51 -13.84
CA GLY A 53 -6.18 -0.59 -15.23
C GLY A 53 -7.58 -1.20 -15.37
N ILE A 54 -8.57 -0.66 -14.66
CA ILE A 54 -9.97 -1.14 -14.69
C ILE A 54 -10.87 -0.35 -15.65
N GLY A 55 -10.32 0.68 -16.31
CA GLY A 55 -11.02 1.48 -17.31
C GLY A 55 -11.10 0.80 -18.67
N LYS A 56 -10.57 1.47 -19.72
CA LYS A 56 -10.59 0.92 -21.08
C LYS A 56 -9.63 -0.28 -21.20
N PRO A 57 -9.93 -1.24 -22.10
CA PRO A 57 -8.98 -2.28 -22.45
C PRO A 57 -7.63 -1.67 -22.86
N PRO A 58 -6.51 -2.18 -22.32
CA PRO A 58 -5.20 -1.60 -22.53
C PRO A 58 -4.71 -1.86 -23.97
N THR A 59 -4.11 -0.84 -24.57
CA THR A 59 -3.43 -0.95 -25.86
C THR A 59 -2.07 -1.64 -25.71
N SER A 60 -1.51 -2.15 -26.82
CA SER A 60 -0.18 -2.78 -26.80
C SER A 60 0.93 -1.84 -26.32
N ALA A 61 0.87 -0.56 -26.67
CA ALA A 61 1.85 0.44 -26.23
C ALA A 61 1.75 0.71 -24.72
N GLU A 62 0.54 0.73 -24.17
CA GLU A 62 0.32 0.89 -22.73
C GLU A 62 0.84 -0.32 -21.95
N ILE A 63 0.63 -1.54 -22.47
CA ILE A 63 1.19 -2.77 -21.89
C ILE A 63 2.73 -2.74 -21.87
N GLU A 64 3.36 -2.32 -22.96
CA GLU A 64 4.82 -2.19 -23.02
C GLU A 64 5.34 -1.14 -22.05
N SER A 65 4.72 0.03 -22.02
CA SER A 65 5.04 1.07 -21.03
C SER A 65 4.85 0.57 -19.60
N ALA A 66 3.77 -0.17 -19.33
CA ALA A 66 3.45 -0.68 -18.01
C ALA A 66 4.48 -1.68 -17.50
N ALA A 67 4.95 -2.58 -18.38
CA ALA A 67 5.99 -3.56 -18.05
C ALA A 67 7.31 -2.91 -17.58
N HIS A 68 7.60 -1.69 -18.03
CA HIS A 68 8.79 -0.93 -17.62
C HIS A 68 8.59 -0.09 -16.36
N ARG A 69 7.36 0.39 -16.13
CA ARG A 69 7.07 1.43 -15.14
C ARG A 69 6.51 0.92 -13.83
N TYR A 70 5.71 -0.14 -13.88
CA TYR A 70 4.91 -0.57 -12.74
C TYR A 70 5.42 -1.89 -12.15
N GLN A 71 5.31 -2.00 -10.83
CA GLN A 71 5.58 -3.24 -10.10
C GLN A 71 4.31 -4.07 -9.89
N VAL A 72 3.16 -3.39 -9.86
CA VAL A 72 1.84 -4.01 -9.76
C VAL A 72 0.93 -3.44 -10.84
N VAL A 73 0.18 -4.30 -11.51
CA VAL A 73 -0.85 -3.91 -12.48
C VAL A 73 -2.13 -4.65 -12.14
N VAL A 74 -3.25 -3.94 -12.15
CA VAL A 74 -4.58 -4.51 -11.93
C VAL A 74 -5.37 -4.36 -13.22
N LEU A 75 -6.02 -5.43 -13.68
CA LEU A 75 -6.80 -5.43 -14.92
C LEU A 75 -8.17 -6.09 -14.73
N ASN A 76 -9.11 -5.78 -15.62
CA ASN A 76 -10.40 -6.48 -15.70
C ASN A 76 -10.22 -7.96 -16.10
N ALA A 77 -11.19 -8.80 -15.73
CA ALA A 77 -11.14 -10.25 -15.91
C ALA A 77 -11.00 -10.71 -17.38
N ASP A 78 -11.52 -9.92 -18.32
CA ASP A 78 -11.43 -10.20 -19.76
C ASP A 78 -10.05 -9.87 -20.36
N GLN A 79 -9.13 -9.28 -19.58
CA GLN A 79 -7.82 -8.83 -20.04
C GLN A 79 -6.69 -9.87 -19.88
N GLY A 80 -7.03 -11.16 -19.87
CA GLY A 80 -6.03 -12.25 -19.71
C GLY A 80 -4.91 -12.23 -20.76
N ALA A 81 -5.18 -11.75 -21.98
CA ALA A 81 -4.15 -11.57 -23.00
C ALA A 81 -3.13 -10.49 -22.65
N ALA A 82 -3.58 -9.36 -22.09
CA ALA A 82 -2.72 -8.27 -21.64
C ALA A 82 -1.86 -8.71 -20.46
N MET A 83 -2.44 -9.44 -19.50
CA MET A 83 -1.70 -10.05 -18.37
C MET A 83 -0.54 -10.93 -18.87
N ARG A 84 -0.82 -11.87 -19.78
CA ARG A 84 0.23 -12.76 -20.32
C ARG A 84 1.34 -11.98 -21.04
N ARG A 85 0.97 -10.92 -21.78
CA ARG A 85 1.95 -10.05 -22.44
C ARG A 85 2.80 -9.27 -21.44
N LEU A 86 2.22 -8.79 -20.33
CA LEU A 86 2.97 -8.14 -19.25
C LEU A 86 4.02 -9.10 -18.67
N HIS A 87 3.64 -10.34 -18.34
CA HIS A 87 4.61 -11.32 -17.82
C HIS A 87 5.71 -11.69 -18.82
N GLN A 88 5.41 -11.74 -20.12
CA GLN A 88 6.43 -11.96 -21.15
C GLN A 88 7.47 -10.83 -21.19
N LEU A 89 7.02 -9.58 -21.00
CA LEU A 89 7.88 -8.40 -21.05
C LEU A 89 8.63 -8.19 -19.73
N ASN A 90 7.97 -8.47 -18.61
CA ASN A 90 8.52 -8.34 -17.27
C ASN A 90 7.97 -9.45 -16.36
N PRO A 91 8.69 -10.57 -16.18
CA PRO A 91 8.27 -11.66 -15.31
C PRO A 91 8.19 -11.31 -13.82
N ARG A 92 8.64 -10.11 -13.40
CA ARG A 92 8.61 -9.66 -12.01
C ARG A 92 7.40 -8.78 -11.68
N VAL A 93 6.63 -8.35 -12.68
CA VAL A 93 5.42 -7.56 -12.44
C VAL A 93 4.34 -8.45 -11.82
N GLN A 94 3.69 -7.97 -10.77
CA GLN A 94 2.52 -8.62 -10.19
C GLN A 94 1.28 -8.17 -10.98
N VAL A 95 0.54 -9.10 -11.58
CA VAL A 95 -0.68 -8.78 -12.32
C VAL A 95 -1.89 -9.39 -11.62
N LEU A 96 -2.76 -8.53 -11.09
CA LEU A 96 -3.96 -8.91 -10.34
C LEU A 96 -5.21 -8.73 -11.20
N VAL A 97 -6.20 -9.61 -11.01
CA VAL A 97 -7.53 -9.40 -11.58
C VAL A 97 -8.39 -8.56 -10.63
N TYR A 98 -9.13 -7.61 -11.17
CA TYR A 98 -10.16 -6.86 -10.43
C TYR A 98 -11.38 -7.75 -10.19
N LYS A 99 -11.85 -7.82 -8.94
CA LYS A 99 -13.11 -8.47 -8.57
C LYS A 99 -13.83 -7.68 -7.49
N ASP A 100 -15.10 -7.39 -7.71
CA ASP A 100 -15.98 -6.82 -6.69
C ASP A 100 -16.46 -7.91 -5.71
N LEU A 101 -16.25 -7.70 -4.40
CA LEU A 101 -16.72 -8.59 -3.32
C LEU A 101 -18.20 -8.40 -3.02
N SER A 102 -18.65 -7.16 -3.10
CA SER A 102 -19.86 -6.66 -2.43
C SER A 102 -21.02 -6.44 -3.40
N SER A 103 -20.80 -6.51 -4.71
CA SER A 103 -21.86 -6.44 -5.71
C SER A 103 -21.81 -7.52 -6.79
N THR A 104 -22.96 -7.78 -7.40
CA THR A 104 -23.06 -8.38 -8.73
C THR A 104 -23.77 -7.41 -9.69
N ARG A 105 -23.62 -7.61 -11.00
CA ARG A 105 -23.92 -6.58 -12.02
C ARG A 105 -24.78 -7.10 -13.16
N ASN A 106 -25.76 -6.29 -13.60
CA ASN A 106 -26.62 -6.61 -14.76
C ASN A 106 -26.62 -5.53 -15.86
N TYR A 107 -25.53 -4.79 -15.99
CA TYR A 107 -25.29 -3.91 -17.14
C TYR A 107 -24.75 -4.68 -18.36
N PRO A 108 -24.78 -4.09 -19.57
CA PRO A 108 -24.17 -4.70 -20.78
C PRO A 108 -22.69 -5.00 -20.60
N GLY A 109 -22.24 -6.21 -20.93
CA GLY A 109 -20.88 -6.71 -20.67
C GLY A 109 -20.72 -7.46 -19.35
N ALA A 110 -21.64 -7.30 -18.39
CA ALA A 110 -21.77 -8.22 -17.25
C ALA A 110 -22.90 -9.24 -17.49
N VAL A 111 -23.96 -8.82 -18.20
CA VAL A 111 -25.03 -9.67 -18.70
C VAL A 111 -25.30 -9.30 -20.15
N ASP A 112 -25.16 -10.28 -21.05
CA ASP A 112 -25.41 -10.14 -22.48
C ASP A 112 -26.35 -11.24 -22.96
N GLY A 113 -27.38 -10.89 -23.72
CA GLY A 113 -28.38 -11.87 -24.19
C GLY A 113 -29.15 -12.59 -23.08
N GLY A 114 -29.20 -12.01 -21.87
CA GLY A 114 -29.86 -12.61 -20.70
C GLY A 114 -29.02 -13.68 -20.00
N GLN A 115 -27.72 -13.74 -20.26
CA GLN A 115 -26.77 -14.65 -19.63
C GLN A 115 -25.63 -13.87 -19.00
N ASP A 116 -25.10 -14.39 -17.89
CA ASP A 116 -23.89 -13.83 -17.27
C ASP A 116 -22.69 -13.93 -18.22
N ALA A 117 -21.87 -12.89 -18.24
CA ALA A 117 -20.64 -12.88 -19.03
C ALA A 117 -19.66 -13.96 -18.53
N VAL A 118 -18.82 -14.47 -19.44
CA VAL A 118 -17.80 -15.47 -19.10
C VAL A 118 -16.77 -14.90 -18.12
N TYR A 119 -16.39 -13.62 -18.31
CA TYR A 119 -15.45 -12.91 -17.47
C TYR A 119 -16.20 -11.85 -16.67
N LEU A 120 -16.47 -12.16 -15.41
CA LEU A 120 -17.25 -11.28 -14.55
C LEU A 120 -16.36 -10.24 -13.87
N PRO A 121 -16.84 -8.99 -13.69
CA PRO A 121 -16.17 -8.00 -12.83
C PRO A 121 -16.34 -8.33 -11.33
N SER A 122 -17.24 -9.27 -11.00
CA SER A 122 -17.45 -9.86 -9.69
C SER A 122 -16.99 -11.33 -9.69
N GLY A 123 -17.09 -12.01 -8.55
CA GLY A 123 -16.92 -13.47 -8.48
C GLY A 123 -18.18 -14.26 -8.86
N ILE A 124 -19.37 -13.64 -8.75
CA ILE A 124 -20.67 -14.27 -8.98
C ILE A 124 -21.50 -13.46 -9.96
N GLY A 125 -22.13 -14.15 -10.91
CA GLY A 125 -22.99 -13.56 -11.94
C GLY A 125 -24.39 -13.20 -11.41
N TYR A 126 -25.00 -12.16 -11.97
CA TYR A 126 -26.29 -11.66 -11.52
C TYR A 126 -27.42 -12.63 -11.89
N VAL A 127 -27.39 -13.18 -13.11
CA VAL A 127 -28.46 -14.07 -13.61
C VAL A 127 -28.47 -15.36 -12.80
N ALA A 128 -27.31 -16.00 -12.64
CA ALA A 128 -27.18 -17.23 -11.85
C ALA A 128 -27.59 -17.02 -10.39
N ALA A 129 -27.15 -15.94 -9.74
CA ALA A 129 -27.57 -15.62 -8.39
C ALA A 129 -29.08 -15.38 -8.31
N GLN A 130 -29.67 -14.66 -9.27
CA GLN A 130 -31.10 -14.37 -9.27
C GLN A 130 -31.96 -15.63 -9.39
N GLU A 131 -31.56 -16.58 -10.24
CA GLU A 131 -32.33 -17.78 -10.54
C GLU A 131 -32.20 -18.86 -9.47
N HIS A 132 -31.02 -18.99 -8.86
CA HIS A 132 -30.70 -20.12 -8.00
C HIS A 132 -30.48 -19.74 -6.54
N HIS A 133 -30.08 -18.49 -6.27
CA HIS A 133 -29.72 -18.02 -4.93
C HIS A 133 -30.22 -16.59 -4.66
N PRO A 134 -31.55 -16.35 -4.75
CA PRO A 134 -32.10 -15.01 -4.53
C PRO A 134 -31.82 -14.46 -3.13
N ASP A 135 -31.51 -15.33 -2.16
CA ASP A 135 -31.11 -15.02 -0.79
C ASP A 135 -29.69 -14.42 -0.70
N TRP A 136 -28.87 -14.53 -1.74
CA TRP A 136 -27.56 -13.86 -1.81
C TRP A 136 -27.66 -12.36 -2.07
N PHE A 137 -28.81 -11.85 -2.51
CA PHE A 137 -29.02 -10.41 -2.63
C PHE A 137 -29.34 -9.82 -1.26
N ALA A 138 -28.62 -8.77 -0.88
CA ALA A 138 -28.98 -7.99 0.29
C ALA A 138 -30.30 -7.26 0.03
N VAL A 139 -31.19 -7.33 1.02
CA VAL A 139 -32.47 -6.63 1.02
C VAL A 139 -32.54 -5.65 2.18
N ASP A 140 -33.29 -4.57 1.97
CA ASP A 140 -33.59 -3.60 3.02
C ASP A 140 -34.67 -4.11 3.99
N VAL A 141 -34.98 -3.34 5.02
CA VAL A 141 -36.05 -3.65 6.00
C VAL A 141 -37.43 -3.84 5.40
N ASN A 142 -37.67 -3.40 4.16
CA ASN A 142 -38.93 -3.60 3.42
C ASN A 142 -38.88 -4.81 2.48
N GLY A 143 -37.79 -5.59 2.49
CA GLY A 143 -37.58 -6.74 1.61
C GLY A 143 -37.19 -6.36 0.18
N LYS A 144 -36.80 -5.11 -0.09
CA LYS A 144 -36.38 -4.67 -1.42
C LYS A 144 -34.88 -4.90 -1.61
N ARG A 145 -34.48 -5.46 -2.75
CA ARG A 145 -33.06 -5.55 -3.14
C ARG A 145 -32.42 -4.17 -3.20
N ILE A 146 -31.18 -4.08 -2.75
CA ILE A 146 -30.45 -2.82 -2.67
C ILE A 146 -29.57 -2.66 -3.93
N GLU A 147 -29.90 -1.65 -4.72
CA GLU A 147 -29.08 -1.16 -5.83
C GLU A 147 -28.23 0.03 -5.36
N TRP A 148 -26.98 0.11 -5.81
CA TRP A 148 -26.05 1.16 -5.41
C TRP A 148 -26.34 2.50 -6.11
N GLN A 149 -26.40 3.58 -5.34
CA GLN A 149 -26.48 4.95 -5.81
C GLN A 149 -25.15 5.35 -6.49
N GLY A 150 -25.24 6.05 -7.61
CA GLY A 150 -24.07 6.40 -8.44
C GLY A 150 -23.58 5.25 -9.33
N TYR A 151 -23.93 4.01 -9.03
CA TYR A 151 -23.58 2.82 -9.80
C TYR A 151 -24.82 1.99 -10.17
N PRO A 152 -25.68 2.48 -11.08
CA PRO A 152 -26.84 1.71 -11.53
C PRO A 152 -26.44 0.31 -11.97
N LYS A 153 -27.35 -0.65 -11.74
CA LYS A 153 -27.18 -2.07 -12.06
C LYS A 153 -26.13 -2.81 -11.24
N HIS A 154 -25.66 -2.21 -10.15
CA HIS A 154 -24.84 -2.87 -9.13
C HIS A 154 -25.74 -3.22 -7.95
N TRP A 155 -25.80 -4.49 -7.62
CA TRP A 155 -26.71 -5.03 -6.62
C TRP A 155 -25.91 -5.52 -5.43
N GLN A 156 -26.20 -4.96 -4.25
CA GLN A 156 -25.53 -5.34 -3.01
C GLN A 156 -25.75 -6.82 -2.74
N MET A 157 -24.66 -7.55 -2.55
CA MET A 157 -24.69 -8.94 -2.12
C MET A 157 -24.66 -9.02 -0.59
N ALA A 158 -25.28 -10.05 -0.04
CA ALA A 158 -25.25 -10.37 1.37
C ALA A 158 -23.86 -10.95 1.73
N VAL A 159 -22.84 -10.09 1.85
CA VAL A 159 -21.45 -10.47 2.14
C VAL A 159 -21.25 -11.19 3.48
N TRP A 160 -22.28 -11.25 4.32
CA TRP A 160 -22.34 -12.05 5.56
C TRP A 160 -22.96 -13.44 5.37
N ASN A 161 -23.47 -13.77 4.18
CA ASN A 161 -24.02 -15.09 3.88
C ASN A 161 -22.87 -16.06 3.57
N PRO A 162 -22.65 -17.12 4.37
CA PRO A 162 -21.52 -18.03 4.20
C PRO A 162 -21.55 -18.79 2.87
N ASP A 163 -22.73 -19.08 2.31
CA ASP A 163 -22.84 -19.78 1.03
C ASP A 163 -22.41 -18.85 -0.13
N TYR A 164 -22.76 -17.57 -0.06
CA TYR A 164 -22.26 -16.56 -1.00
C TYR A 164 -20.74 -16.41 -0.88
N GLN A 165 -20.22 -16.31 0.34
CA GLN A 165 -18.77 -16.18 0.59
C GLN A 165 -18.00 -17.36 -0.02
N GLN A 166 -18.47 -18.59 0.22
CA GLN A 166 -17.84 -19.80 -0.30
C GLN A 166 -17.94 -19.87 -1.82
N ALA A 167 -19.12 -19.62 -2.40
CA ALA A 167 -19.32 -19.66 -3.84
C ALA A 167 -18.45 -18.63 -4.58
N TRP A 168 -18.39 -17.39 -4.09
CA TRP A 168 -17.52 -16.36 -4.66
C TRP A 168 -16.05 -16.76 -4.55
N THR A 169 -15.63 -17.27 -3.38
CA THR A 169 -14.25 -17.71 -3.14
C THR A 169 -13.84 -18.79 -4.13
N ASP A 170 -14.67 -19.84 -4.27
CA ASP A 170 -14.38 -20.95 -5.17
C ASP A 170 -14.32 -20.51 -6.64
N ALA A 171 -15.26 -19.68 -7.07
CA ALA A 171 -15.30 -19.16 -8.43
C ALA A 171 -14.04 -18.33 -8.75
N VAL A 172 -13.66 -17.43 -7.85
CA VAL A 172 -12.51 -16.54 -8.04
C VAL A 172 -11.19 -17.30 -7.98
N VAL A 173 -11.02 -18.23 -7.02
CA VAL A 173 -9.83 -19.08 -6.96
C VAL A 173 -9.71 -19.95 -8.22
N ALA A 174 -10.82 -20.50 -8.71
CA ALA A 174 -10.82 -21.27 -9.95
C ALA A 174 -10.40 -20.42 -11.16
N GLU A 175 -10.92 -19.20 -11.29
CA GLU A 175 -10.55 -18.27 -12.37
C GLU A 175 -9.08 -17.87 -12.29
N VAL A 176 -8.61 -17.42 -11.12
CA VAL A 176 -7.22 -17.01 -10.92
C VAL A 176 -6.24 -18.11 -11.30
N LYS A 177 -6.54 -19.36 -10.92
CA LYS A 177 -5.72 -20.53 -11.29
C LYS A 177 -5.80 -20.85 -12.77
N ARG A 178 -7.01 -20.82 -13.35
CA ARG A 178 -7.25 -21.18 -14.75
C ARG A 178 -6.60 -20.21 -15.71
N GLU A 179 -6.74 -18.91 -15.46
CA GLU A 179 -6.26 -17.86 -16.36
C GLU A 179 -4.80 -17.48 -16.11
N GLY A 180 -4.27 -17.75 -14.91
CA GLY A 180 -2.87 -17.51 -14.56
C GLY A 180 -2.58 -16.18 -13.87
N TRP A 181 -3.61 -15.50 -13.34
CA TRP A 181 -3.45 -14.26 -12.55
C TRP A 181 -2.58 -14.48 -11.32
N ASP A 182 -1.84 -13.47 -10.85
CA ASP A 182 -1.01 -13.58 -9.64
C ASP A 182 -1.83 -13.46 -8.35
N GLY A 183 -3.07 -12.99 -8.46
CA GLY A 183 -3.98 -12.79 -7.36
C GLY A 183 -5.13 -11.87 -7.76
N VAL A 184 -5.78 -11.30 -6.75
CA VAL A 184 -7.00 -10.51 -6.90
C VAL A 184 -6.83 -9.16 -6.21
N LEU A 185 -7.20 -8.08 -6.89
CA LEU A 185 -7.61 -6.86 -6.21
C LEU A 185 -9.11 -6.97 -5.96
N ALA A 186 -9.48 -7.07 -4.68
CA ALA A 186 -10.84 -7.33 -4.26
C ALA A 186 -11.50 -6.03 -3.81
N ASP A 187 -12.37 -5.49 -4.66
CA ASP A 187 -12.96 -4.18 -4.45
C ASP A 187 -14.12 -4.22 -3.44
N ASN A 188 -14.42 -3.05 -2.87
CA ASN A 188 -15.57 -2.81 -2.00
C ASN A 188 -15.55 -3.55 -0.66
N ASP A 189 -14.39 -3.58 0.01
CA ASP A 189 -14.27 -3.80 1.44
C ASP A 189 -14.47 -2.46 2.19
N PHE A 190 -15.72 -2.01 2.26
CA PHE A 190 -16.09 -0.73 2.84
C PHE A 190 -16.68 -0.85 4.25
N ASN A 191 -16.57 0.22 5.04
CA ASN A 191 -17.03 0.23 6.42
C ASN A 191 -18.52 0.55 6.60
N SER A 192 -19.13 1.25 5.63
CA SER A 192 -20.52 1.68 5.70
C SER A 192 -21.27 1.51 4.38
N LEU A 193 -22.50 0.97 4.44
CA LEU A 193 -23.38 0.90 3.27
C LEU A 193 -23.73 2.30 2.74
N SER A 194 -23.68 3.31 3.61
CA SER A 194 -24.04 4.69 3.30
C SER A 194 -23.22 5.29 2.17
N HIS A 195 -22.06 4.70 1.83
CA HIS A 195 -21.30 5.07 0.65
C HIS A 195 -22.08 4.83 -0.65
N TYR A 196 -22.93 3.79 -0.69
CA TYR A 196 -23.70 3.39 -1.85
C TYR A 196 -25.21 3.49 -1.67
N SER A 197 -25.74 3.45 -0.45
CA SER A 197 -27.18 3.46 -0.22
C SER A 197 -27.53 3.90 1.20
N ALA A 198 -28.58 4.69 1.34
CA ALA A 198 -29.17 5.04 2.63
C ALA A 198 -30.05 3.93 3.24
N ALA A 199 -30.10 2.75 2.61
CA ALA A 199 -30.91 1.63 3.09
C ALA A 199 -30.39 1.06 4.43
N VAL A 200 -31.32 0.57 5.25
CA VAL A 200 -31.02 -0.25 6.42
C VAL A 200 -31.27 -1.71 6.05
N LEU A 201 -30.29 -2.58 6.30
CA LEU A 201 -30.35 -3.99 5.97
C LEU A 201 -31.43 -4.71 6.76
N ALA A 202 -32.12 -5.66 6.11
CA ALA A 202 -33.02 -6.58 6.80
C ALA A 202 -32.30 -7.30 7.96
N GLY A 203 -33.00 -7.39 9.09
CA GLY A 203 -32.47 -7.95 10.33
C GLY A 203 -31.55 -7.01 11.11
N THR A 204 -31.53 -5.71 10.80
CA THR A 204 -30.84 -4.67 11.59
C THR A 204 -31.79 -3.53 11.92
N ALA A 205 -31.60 -2.87 13.07
CA ALA A 205 -32.49 -1.82 13.54
C ALA A 205 -32.16 -0.42 12.97
N ASN A 206 -30.91 -0.19 12.56
CA ASN A 206 -30.42 1.11 12.13
C ASN A 206 -29.11 0.99 11.32
N VAL A 207 -28.61 2.13 10.82
CA VAL A 207 -27.37 2.23 10.03
C VAL A 207 -26.16 1.65 10.76
N ALA A 208 -26.00 1.92 12.07
CA ALA A 208 -24.83 1.43 12.81
C ALA A 208 -24.81 -0.11 12.91
N GLU A 209 -25.98 -0.73 13.06
CA GLU A 209 -26.10 -2.19 13.04
C GLU A 209 -25.94 -2.79 11.63
N THR A 210 -26.43 -2.10 10.59
CA THR A 210 -26.16 -2.43 9.18
C THR A 210 -24.66 -2.46 8.91
N ASP A 211 -23.96 -1.40 9.29
CA ASP A 211 -22.53 -1.26 9.06
C ASP A 211 -21.72 -2.28 9.88
N ARG A 212 -22.14 -2.59 11.11
CA ARG A 212 -21.55 -3.70 11.88
C ARG A 212 -21.73 -5.05 11.17
N LYS A 213 -22.93 -5.37 10.72
CA LYS A 213 -23.22 -6.62 10.00
C LYS A 213 -22.38 -6.77 8.73
N LEU A 214 -22.20 -5.67 7.99
CA LEU A 214 -21.35 -5.63 6.81
C LEU A 214 -19.88 -5.88 7.15
N ARG A 215 -19.34 -5.16 8.14
CA ARG A 215 -17.95 -5.34 8.58
C ARG A 215 -17.69 -6.76 9.06
N ASP A 216 -18.51 -7.29 9.96
CA ASP A 216 -18.36 -8.65 10.48
C ASP A 216 -18.42 -9.70 9.34
N GLY A 217 -19.30 -9.48 8.36
CA GLY A 217 -19.40 -10.31 7.15
C GLY A 217 -18.15 -10.25 6.28
N LEU A 218 -17.64 -9.04 5.99
CA LEU A 218 -16.44 -8.82 5.20
C LEU A 218 -15.19 -9.39 5.88
N ASP A 219 -15.07 -9.27 7.20
CA ASP A 219 -13.94 -9.81 7.97
C ASP A 219 -13.87 -11.34 7.82
N ALA A 220 -15.01 -12.03 7.92
CA ALA A 220 -15.12 -13.47 7.69
C ALA A 220 -14.85 -13.83 6.22
N PHE A 221 -15.43 -13.07 5.28
CA PHE A 221 -15.31 -13.32 3.86
C PHE A 221 -13.87 -13.18 3.36
N LEU A 222 -13.16 -12.12 3.77
CA LEU A 222 -11.76 -11.90 3.43
C LEU A 222 -10.85 -12.94 4.08
N SER A 223 -11.17 -13.41 5.28
CA SER A 223 -10.42 -14.49 5.92
C SER A 223 -10.53 -15.78 5.10
N LEU A 224 -11.74 -16.18 4.72
CA LEU A 224 -11.99 -17.34 3.87
C LEU A 224 -11.28 -17.23 2.51
N THR A 225 -11.47 -16.09 1.84
CA THR A 225 -10.90 -15.83 0.50
C THR A 225 -9.38 -15.79 0.55
N GLY A 226 -8.82 -15.11 1.54
CA GLY A 226 -7.39 -14.95 1.74
C GLY A 226 -6.69 -16.28 2.01
N ASP A 227 -7.26 -17.13 2.87
CA ASP A 227 -6.75 -18.47 3.14
C ASP A 227 -6.77 -19.35 1.87
N ALA A 228 -7.86 -19.28 1.10
CA ALA A 228 -8.02 -20.06 -0.13
C ALA A 228 -7.02 -19.63 -1.23
N LEU A 229 -6.84 -18.33 -1.43
CA LEU A 229 -5.86 -17.79 -2.38
C LEU A 229 -4.43 -18.08 -1.94
N THR A 230 -4.11 -17.93 -0.65
CA THR A 230 -2.80 -18.26 -0.09
C THR A 230 -2.47 -19.74 -0.31
N LYS A 231 -3.43 -20.64 -0.07
CA LYS A 231 -3.30 -22.07 -0.37
C LYS A 231 -3.08 -22.35 -1.87
N ALA A 232 -3.59 -21.49 -2.74
CA ALA A 232 -3.34 -21.54 -4.18
C ALA A 232 -2.05 -20.83 -4.63
N ASN A 233 -1.24 -20.33 -3.68
CA ASN A 233 -0.04 -19.51 -3.94
C ASN A 233 -0.36 -18.23 -4.73
N LYS A 234 -1.43 -17.55 -4.32
CA LYS A 234 -1.95 -16.31 -4.89
C LYS A 234 -2.16 -15.28 -3.80
N VAL A 235 -2.16 -14.00 -4.17
CA VAL A 235 -2.39 -12.90 -3.22
C VAL A 235 -3.83 -12.38 -3.26
N LEU A 236 -4.28 -11.86 -2.14
CA LEU A 236 -5.50 -11.07 -2.01
C LEU A 236 -5.12 -9.64 -1.60
N VAL A 237 -5.62 -8.66 -2.33
CA VAL A 237 -5.43 -7.23 -2.05
C VAL A 237 -6.80 -6.56 -1.99
N PRO A 238 -7.45 -6.44 -0.83
CA PRO A 238 -8.72 -5.74 -0.73
C PRO A 238 -8.54 -4.22 -0.88
N ASN A 239 -9.50 -3.55 -1.53
CA ASN A 239 -9.67 -2.09 -1.45
C ASN A 239 -10.37 -1.76 -0.13
N VAL A 240 -9.57 -1.43 0.88
CA VAL A 240 -10.04 -1.23 2.26
C VAL A 240 -10.35 0.24 2.46
N SER A 241 -11.62 0.61 2.32
CA SER A 241 -12.05 1.99 2.51
C SER A 241 -12.19 2.34 3.99
N GLU A 242 -11.84 3.57 4.36
CA GLU A 242 -12.14 4.16 5.68
C GLU A 242 -11.52 3.42 6.89
N THR A 243 -10.32 2.85 6.72
CA THR A 243 -9.65 2.10 7.80
C THR A 243 -9.43 2.89 9.09
N HIS A 244 -9.35 4.22 9.01
CA HIS A 244 -9.33 5.10 10.18
C HIS A 244 -10.53 4.93 11.15
N LEU A 245 -11.66 4.35 10.70
CA LEU A 245 -12.84 4.14 11.54
C LEU A 245 -12.67 2.95 12.50
N VAL A 246 -11.89 1.94 12.14
CA VAL A 246 -11.74 0.70 12.92
C VAL A 246 -10.25 0.34 13.04
N PRO A 247 -9.61 0.60 14.19
CA PRO A 247 -8.23 0.21 14.44
C PRO A 247 -7.99 -1.28 14.19
N GLY A 248 -6.90 -1.60 13.51
CA GLY A 248 -6.46 -2.95 13.17
C GLY A 248 -7.05 -3.50 11.87
N ARG A 249 -8.04 -2.84 11.25
CA ARG A 249 -8.69 -3.36 10.03
C ARG A 249 -7.71 -3.45 8.86
N TRP A 250 -6.88 -2.41 8.65
CA TRP A 250 -5.85 -2.45 7.61
C TRP A 250 -4.89 -3.63 7.84
N THR A 251 -4.36 -3.74 9.06
CA THR A 251 -3.44 -4.82 9.43
C THR A 251 -4.06 -6.20 9.22
N ALA A 252 -5.30 -6.40 9.65
CA ALA A 252 -6.00 -7.66 9.48
C ALA A 252 -6.19 -7.98 8.00
N HIS A 253 -6.63 -7.04 7.18
CA HIS A 253 -7.05 -7.32 5.81
C HIS A 253 -5.88 -7.37 4.82
N SER A 254 -4.76 -6.72 5.14
CA SER A 254 -3.55 -6.72 4.32
C SER A 254 -2.69 -7.99 4.45
N ARG A 255 -2.97 -8.86 5.43
CA ARG A 255 -2.14 -10.05 5.75
C ARG A 255 -2.03 -11.08 4.62
N PHE A 256 -2.91 -11.02 3.62
CA PHE A 256 -2.98 -11.96 2.50
C PHE A 256 -2.26 -11.49 1.23
N GLY A 257 -1.38 -10.51 1.36
CA GLY A 257 -0.48 -10.06 0.30
C GLY A 257 -0.49 -8.56 0.07
N GLY A 258 -1.50 -7.85 0.55
CA GLY A 258 -1.56 -6.39 0.52
C GLY A 258 -2.93 -5.83 0.81
N ALA A 259 -3.05 -4.51 0.82
CA ALA A 259 -4.31 -3.77 0.82
C ALA A 259 -4.17 -2.49 -0.02
N MET A 260 -5.30 -1.93 -0.45
CA MET A 260 -5.39 -0.72 -1.25
C MET A 260 -6.21 0.35 -0.52
N GLU A 261 -5.79 1.62 -0.62
CA GLU A 261 -6.55 2.81 -0.19
C GLU A 261 -6.75 3.74 -1.39
N GLU A 262 -8.00 3.88 -1.84
CA GLU A 262 -8.37 4.59 -3.06
C GLU A 262 -8.37 6.12 -2.91
N ASN A 263 -8.47 6.62 -1.68
CA ASN A 263 -8.53 8.04 -1.36
C ASN A 263 -7.35 8.47 -0.48
N PHE A 264 -6.19 7.86 -0.72
CA PHE A 264 -4.96 8.19 0.01
C PHE A 264 -4.60 9.66 -0.19
N GLY A 265 -4.35 10.33 0.94
CA GLY A 265 -3.84 11.69 0.95
C GLY A 265 -4.89 12.74 1.29
N PHE A 266 -6.09 12.76 0.71
CA PHE A 266 -7.00 13.92 0.86
C PHE A 266 -8.36 13.60 1.46
N ARG A 267 -8.87 14.55 2.25
CA ARG A 267 -10.12 14.45 3.02
C ARG A 267 -11.38 14.52 2.16
N GLU A 268 -11.37 15.39 1.16
CA GLU A 268 -12.52 15.88 0.40
C GLU A 268 -12.02 16.34 -0.99
N ASN A 269 -12.93 16.36 -1.98
CA ASN A 269 -12.66 16.94 -3.29
C ASN A 269 -12.17 18.39 -3.13
N GLY A 270 -10.95 18.68 -3.60
CA GLY A 270 -10.37 20.04 -3.61
C GLY A 270 -9.32 20.34 -2.53
N GLY A 271 -8.94 19.38 -1.69
CA GLY A 271 -7.72 19.48 -0.87
C GLY A 271 -7.68 20.67 0.12
N THR A 272 -8.83 21.14 0.58
CA THR A 272 -8.96 22.27 1.53
C THR A 272 -8.84 21.86 2.99
N GLY A 273 -8.84 20.56 3.29
CA GLY A 273 -8.68 19.99 4.63
C GLY A 273 -7.34 19.27 4.84
N GLY A 274 -7.04 18.91 6.10
CA GLY A 274 -5.89 18.04 6.44
C GLY A 274 -5.97 16.67 5.77
N LEU A 275 -4.85 15.95 5.68
CA LEU A 275 -4.77 14.70 4.91
C LEU A 275 -5.58 13.55 5.57
N LEU A 276 -6.34 12.76 4.78
CA LEU A 276 -7.24 11.70 5.27
C LEU A 276 -6.53 10.71 6.21
N THR A 277 -5.34 10.31 5.82
CA THR A 277 -4.53 9.29 6.49
C THR A 277 -4.20 9.63 7.94
N PHE A 278 -4.32 10.89 8.37
CA PHE A 278 -4.03 11.32 9.74
C PHE A 278 -5.24 11.24 10.69
N ARG A 279 -6.35 10.61 10.26
CA ARG A 279 -7.45 10.25 11.15
C ARG A 279 -7.21 8.87 11.76
N GLY A 280 -7.64 8.71 13.02
CA GLY A 280 -7.54 7.44 13.72
C GLY A 280 -6.12 6.88 13.71
N ASN A 281 -6.02 5.55 13.55
CA ASN A 281 -4.76 4.81 13.55
C ASN A 281 -4.25 4.46 12.15
N GLU A 282 -4.95 4.86 11.09
CA GLU A 282 -4.65 4.44 9.70
C GLU A 282 -3.19 4.73 9.31
N PHE A 283 -2.70 5.95 9.50
CA PHE A 283 -1.29 6.27 9.21
C PHE A 283 -0.29 5.48 10.07
N GLN A 284 -0.64 5.16 11.31
CA GLN A 284 0.24 4.36 12.17
C GLN A 284 0.32 2.92 11.65
N GLU A 285 -0.82 2.35 11.23
CA GLU A 285 -0.88 1.01 10.62
C GLU A 285 -0.16 0.95 9.29
N LEU A 286 -0.39 1.92 8.39
CA LEU A 286 0.33 2.01 7.11
C LEU A 286 1.85 2.09 7.33
N ARG A 287 2.31 2.88 8.31
CA ARG A 287 3.74 2.95 8.63
C ARG A 287 4.27 1.64 9.19
N ALA A 288 3.53 0.98 10.05
CA ALA A 288 3.93 -0.31 10.61
C ALA A 288 4.03 -1.37 9.51
N GLN A 289 3.03 -1.48 8.64
CA GLN A 289 3.03 -2.42 7.51
C GLN A 289 4.14 -2.11 6.49
N ALA A 290 4.38 -0.83 6.18
CA ALA A 290 5.50 -0.43 5.32
C ALA A 290 6.86 -0.82 5.90
N ALA A 291 7.03 -0.72 7.22
CA ALA A 291 8.25 -1.09 7.91
C ALA A 291 8.46 -2.61 7.99
N LEU A 292 7.37 -3.39 8.11
CA LEU A 292 7.40 -4.85 8.03
C LEU A 292 7.75 -5.34 6.61
N GLY A 293 7.29 -4.63 5.58
CA GLY A 293 7.59 -4.96 4.18
C GLY A 293 7.00 -6.29 3.70
N GLU A 294 6.07 -6.88 4.47
CA GLU A 294 5.47 -8.19 4.20
C GLU A 294 4.29 -8.09 3.22
N SER A 295 3.53 -7.00 3.28
CA SER A 295 2.31 -6.76 2.51
C SER A 295 2.48 -5.59 1.52
N MET A 296 1.78 -5.65 0.38
CA MET A 296 1.71 -4.53 -0.56
C MET A 296 0.82 -3.42 0.01
N LEU A 297 1.29 -2.18 -0.06
CA LEU A 297 0.49 -0.99 0.22
C LEU A 297 0.21 -0.31 -1.11
N LEU A 298 -0.98 -0.46 -1.67
CA LEU A 298 -1.37 0.13 -2.94
C LEU A 298 -2.16 1.41 -2.69
N LEU A 299 -1.56 2.57 -2.96
CA LEU A 299 -2.15 3.86 -2.60
C LEU A 299 -2.61 4.59 -3.86
N VAL A 300 -3.83 5.11 -3.87
CA VAL A 300 -4.32 6.01 -4.93
C VAL A 300 -4.56 7.38 -4.34
N THR A 301 -4.04 8.42 -4.99
CA THR A 301 -4.47 9.80 -4.70
C THR A 301 -5.23 10.34 -5.90
N ARG A 302 -6.43 10.86 -5.66
CA ARG A 302 -7.15 11.68 -6.64
C ARG A 302 -6.46 13.02 -6.79
N THR A 303 -6.06 13.37 -8.01
CA THR A 303 -5.25 14.56 -8.31
C THR A 303 -5.86 15.38 -9.43
N HIS A 304 -6.52 16.47 -9.07
CA HIS A 304 -7.08 17.46 -10.01
C HIS A 304 -6.11 18.60 -10.31
N ASN A 305 -5.05 18.75 -9.52
CA ASN A 305 -4.03 19.78 -9.70
C ASN A 305 -2.64 19.33 -9.17
N ALA A 306 -1.61 20.11 -9.48
CA ALA A 306 -0.23 19.79 -9.12
C ALA A 306 0.04 19.80 -7.60
N ARG A 307 -0.74 20.55 -6.80
CA ARG A 307 -0.62 20.53 -5.33
C ARG A 307 -1.10 19.19 -4.78
N GLU A 308 -2.21 18.68 -5.30
CA GLU A 308 -2.73 17.37 -4.92
C GLU A 308 -1.76 16.24 -5.31
N GLU A 309 -1.20 16.31 -6.52
CA GLU A 309 -0.17 15.35 -6.95
C GLU A 309 1.06 15.35 -6.04
N ARG A 310 1.56 16.55 -5.67
CA ARG A 310 2.69 16.65 -4.73
C ARG A 310 2.34 16.07 -3.38
N ALA A 311 1.20 16.43 -2.79
CA ALA A 311 0.87 15.93 -1.45
C ALA A 311 0.60 14.42 -1.43
N GLY A 312 -0.02 13.86 -2.48
CA GLY A 312 -0.19 12.42 -2.64
C GLY A 312 1.16 11.70 -2.73
N GLN A 313 2.03 12.15 -3.65
CA GLN A 313 3.36 11.58 -3.84
C GLN A 313 4.22 11.71 -2.56
N GLN A 314 4.31 12.89 -1.98
CA GLN A 314 5.15 13.03 -0.78
C GLN A 314 4.47 12.36 0.43
N GLY A 315 3.14 12.24 0.39
CA GLY A 315 2.35 11.49 1.33
C GLY A 315 2.81 10.05 1.44
N ARG A 316 2.91 9.34 0.29
CA ARG A 316 3.37 7.94 0.23
C ARG A 316 4.82 7.78 0.66
N ALA A 317 5.68 8.78 0.39
CA ALA A 317 7.10 8.68 0.71
C ALA A 317 7.34 8.68 2.25
N ARG A 318 6.36 9.13 3.04
CA ARG A 318 6.38 8.95 4.50
C ARG A 318 6.08 7.52 4.96
N VAL A 319 5.40 6.73 4.13
CA VAL A 319 5.16 5.29 4.30
C VAL A 319 6.03 4.47 3.33
N ALA A 320 7.22 4.99 2.99
CA ALA A 320 8.18 4.29 2.16
C ALA A 320 8.60 2.96 2.82
N GLY A 321 8.53 1.92 2.02
CA GLY A 321 8.70 0.50 2.33
C GLY A 321 8.90 -0.24 1.01
N PRO A 322 9.47 -1.45 1.02
CA PRO A 322 9.86 -2.16 -0.20
C PRO A 322 8.68 -2.56 -1.09
N ARG A 323 7.46 -2.55 -0.54
CA ARG A 323 6.21 -2.95 -1.22
C ARG A 323 5.14 -1.86 -1.21
N THR A 324 5.52 -0.62 -0.88
CA THR A 324 4.61 0.52 -0.95
C THR A 324 4.59 1.04 -2.38
N CYS A 325 3.46 0.92 -3.08
CA CYS A 325 3.27 1.53 -4.39
C CYS A 325 2.22 2.65 -4.33
N TRP A 326 2.31 3.57 -5.27
CA TRP A 326 1.29 4.60 -5.43
C TRP A 326 1.03 4.94 -6.89
N THR A 327 -0.19 5.36 -7.16
CA THR A 327 -0.59 5.97 -8.42
C THR A 327 -1.38 7.23 -8.15
N ARG A 328 -1.29 8.18 -9.08
CA ARG A 328 -2.28 9.24 -9.17
C ARG A 328 -3.52 8.77 -9.93
N ALA A 329 -4.63 9.46 -9.71
CA ALA A 329 -5.87 9.33 -10.44
C ALA A 329 -6.38 10.73 -10.81
N THR A 330 -6.22 11.12 -12.08
CA THR A 330 -6.73 12.40 -12.63
C THR A 330 -8.17 12.29 -13.13
N THR A 331 -8.67 11.07 -13.24
CA THR A 331 -10.02 10.73 -13.70
C THR A 331 -10.67 9.74 -12.73
N ASP A 332 -12.00 9.77 -12.63
CA ASP A 332 -12.77 8.83 -11.80
C ASP A 332 -12.89 7.43 -12.43
N ASP A 333 -12.57 7.30 -13.72
CA ASP A 333 -12.84 6.10 -14.51
C ASP A 333 -11.58 5.29 -14.88
N TYR A 334 -10.41 5.72 -14.38
CA TYR A 334 -9.12 5.05 -14.55
C TYR A 334 -8.80 4.68 -16.02
N ARG A 335 -9.22 5.50 -16.98
CA ARG A 335 -9.16 5.16 -18.41
C ARG A 335 -7.75 4.99 -18.98
N ASN A 336 -6.73 5.60 -18.37
CA ASN A 336 -5.37 5.63 -18.92
C ASN A 336 -4.35 5.20 -17.84
N PRO A 337 -3.20 4.60 -18.22
CA PRO A 337 -2.09 4.36 -17.32
C PRO A 337 -1.43 5.68 -16.92
N GLU A 338 -1.77 6.17 -15.73
CA GLU A 338 -1.27 7.44 -15.25
C GLU A 338 0.15 7.36 -14.70
N TRP A 339 0.96 8.38 -14.98
CA TRP A 339 2.32 8.50 -14.51
C TRP A 339 2.61 9.91 -14.02
N SER A 340 3.19 10.03 -12.83
CA SER A 340 3.72 11.29 -12.31
C SER A 340 5.22 11.39 -12.59
N ALA A 341 5.69 12.53 -13.11
CA ALA A 341 7.13 12.80 -13.20
C ALA A 341 7.82 12.79 -11.81
N LEU A 342 7.06 13.01 -10.73
CA LEU A 342 7.58 12.90 -9.37
C LEU A 342 7.96 11.45 -9.01
N GLN A 343 7.42 10.44 -9.72
CA GLN A 343 7.84 9.04 -9.54
C GLN A 343 9.25 8.78 -10.07
N ASP A 344 9.75 9.62 -10.98
CA ASP A 344 11.11 9.57 -11.53
C ASP A 344 12.14 10.35 -10.69
N SER A 345 11.73 10.85 -9.52
CA SER A 345 12.60 11.67 -8.65
C SER A 345 13.87 10.96 -8.17
N GLY A 346 13.91 9.62 -8.21
CA GLY A 346 15.13 8.87 -7.89
C GLY A 346 15.58 9.01 -6.43
N LEU A 347 14.65 9.28 -5.50
CA LEU A 347 14.92 9.51 -4.07
C LEU A 347 15.83 8.44 -3.44
N GLY A 348 15.72 7.18 -3.87
CA GLY A 348 16.52 6.07 -3.36
C GLY A 348 15.94 5.44 -2.10
N GLU A 349 16.80 5.06 -1.16
CA GLU A 349 16.40 4.42 0.10
C GLU A 349 16.12 5.50 1.16
N ALA A 350 15.08 5.34 1.97
CA ALA A 350 14.89 6.22 3.11
C ALA A 350 15.98 5.97 4.16
N VAL A 351 16.64 7.03 4.60
CA VAL A 351 17.74 6.98 5.58
C VAL A 351 17.18 6.92 7.00
N ASP A 352 16.00 7.50 7.21
CA ASP A 352 15.31 7.59 8.49
C ASP A 352 13.81 7.24 8.37
N ALA A 353 13.16 7.14 9.52
CA ALA A 353 11.70 7.13 9.59
C ALA A 353 11.17 8.55 9.41
N ALA A 354 10.00 8.69 8.78
CA ALA A 354 9.34 9.99 8.68
C ALA A 354 9.15 10.61 10.09
N SER A 355 9.51 11.88 10.22
CA SER A 355 9.49 12.64 11.47
C SER A 355 8.59 13.87 11.35
N ARG A 356 7.98 14.27 12.47
CA ARG A 356 7.15 15.47 12.56
C ARG A 356 7.96 16.60 13.18
N LEU A 357 8.09 17.70 12.45
CA LEU A 357 8.74 18.93 12.90
C LEU A 357 7.86 19.67 13.91
N SER A 358 8.44 20.60 14.67
CA SER A 358 7.74 21.38 15.72
C SER A 358 6.57 22.22 15.17
N ASN A 359 6.65 22.66 13.92
CA ASN A 359 5.59 23.38 13.22
C ASN A 359 4.49 22.45 12.63
N GLY A 360 4.59 21.13 12.88
CA GLY A 360 3.63 20.13 12.45
C GLY A 360 3.85 19.56 11.05
N VAL A 361 4.80 20.07 10.27
CA VAL A 361 5.18 19.52 8.96
C VAL A 361 5.87 18.17 9.15
N TRP A 362 5.58 17.22 8.27
CA TRP A 362 6.28 15.94 8.23
C TRP A 362 7.42 15.98 7.23
N SER A 363 8.56 15.39 7.58
CA SER A 363 9.71 15.28 6.67
C SER A 363 10.33 13.90 6.71
N ARG A 364 11.05 13.54 5.65
CA ARG A 364 11.82 12.29 5.58
C ARG A 364 13.03 12.46 4.68
N THR A 365 14.16 11.88 5.08
CA THR A 365 15.41 11.91 4.32
C THR A 365 15.59 10.62 3.53
N PHE A 366 16.08 10.75 2.31
CA PHE A 366 16.44 9.64 1.43
C PHE A 366 17.89 9.78 0.99
N THR A 367 18.47 8.69 0.47
CA THR A 367 19.86 8.66 0.03
C THR A 367 20.18 9.69 -1.06
N HIS A 368 19.18 10.08 -1.86
CA HIS A 368 19.33 11.06 -2.95
C HIS A 368 18.34 12.21 -2.88
N GLY A 369 17.76 12.47 -1.71
CA GLY A 369 16.84 13.58 -1.57
C GLY A 369 16.15 13.69 -0.22
N TRP A 370 15.19 14.61 -0.18
CA TRP A 370 14.43 14.93 1.00
C TRP A 370 13.03 15.38 0.62
N ILE A 371 12.07 15.06 1.47
CA ILE A 371 10.67 15.42 1.29
C ILE A 371 10.16 16.20 2.49
N ALA A 372 9.17 17.06 2.25
CA ALA A 372 8.34 17.62 3.32
C ALA A 372 6.87 17.71 2.90
N VAL A 373 5.96 17.43 3.84
CA VAL A 373 4.51 17.44 3.64
C VAL A 373 3.85 18.23 4.75
N ASN A 374 3.18 19.32 4.39
CA ASN A 374 2.41 20.10 5.34
C ASN A 374 1.03 19.47 5.55
N THR A 375 0.85 18.82 6.70
CA THR A 375 -0.43 18.20 7.08
C THR A 375 -1.32 19.11 7.92
N THR A 376 -0.89 20.35 8.15
CA THR A 376 -1.64 21.33 8.95
C THR A 376 -2.63 22.11 8.09
N ALA A 377 -3.55 22.81 8.73
CA ALA A 377 -4.54 23.66 8.04
C ALA A 377 -3.98 25.03 7.64
N THR A 378 -2.73 25.34 7.99
CA THR A 378 -2.11 26.65 7.73
C THR A 378 -0.83 26.51 6.94
N THR A 379 -0.43 27.57 6.27
CA THR A 379 0.87 27.64 5.60
C THR A 379 2.00 27.54 6.62
N GLN A 380 3.02 26.75 6.30
CA GLN A 380 4.19 26.51 7.14
C GLN A 380 5.47 26.81 6.36
N THR A 381 6.53 27.17 7.07
CA THR A 381 7.87 27.34 6.48
C THR A 381 8.77 26.21 6.95
N VAL A 382 9.55 25.64 6.04
CA VAL A 382 10.55 24.60 6.34
C VAL A 382 11.89 24.92 5.69
N THR A 383 12.97 24.62 6.38
CA THR A 383 14.32 24.76 5.83
C THR A 383 14.80 23.39 5.34
N PRO A 384 15.02 23.20 4.03
CA PRO A 384 15.52 21.93 3.51
C PRO A 384 17.00 21.71 3.88
N PRO A 385 17.48 20.45 3.87
CA PRO A 385 18.90 20.15 3.98
C PRO A 385 19.72 20.87 2.90
N PRO A 386 20.97 21.28 3.21
CA PRO A 386 21.84 21.94 2.24
C PRO A 386 22.19 21.03 1.05
N GLY A 387 22.41 21.62 -0.11
CA GLY A 387 22.91 20.91 -1.31
C GLY A 387 21.84 20.24 -2.19
N LEU A 388 20.57 20.22 -1.75
CA LEU A 388 19.47 19.67 -2.54
C LEU A 388 18.80 20.71 -3.44
N THR A 389 18.22 20.26 -4.55
CA THR A 389 17.57 21.12 -5.56
C THR A 389 16.18 20.62 -5.90
N ILE A 390 15.29 21.51 -6.36
CA ILE A 390 13.96 21.11 -6.84
C ILE A 390 14.13 20.37 -8.18
N PRO A 391 13.55 19.16 -8.34
CA PRO A 391 13.62 18.41 -9.60
C PRO A 391 13.22 19.25 -10.81
N GLY A 392 14.02 19.23 -11.87
CA GLY A 392 13.74 19.97 -13.11
C GLY A 392 14.15 21.44 -13.10
N THR A 393 14.71 21.96 -12.01
CA THR A 393 15.30 23.31 -11.98
C THR A 393 16.77 23.21 -12.39
N PRO A 394 17.27 24.02 -13.35
CA PRO A 394 18.69 24.09 -13.65
C PRO A 394 19.46 24.45 -12.38
N THR A 395 20.56 23.75 -12.10
CA THR A 395 21.49 24.13 -11.04
C THR A 395 21.94 25.57 -11.29
N PRO A 396 21.94 26.48 -10.30
CA PRO A 396 22.53 27.79 -10.49
C PRO A 396 24.01 27.56 -10.85
N THR A 397 24.36 27.83 -12.10
CA THR A 397 25.74 27.82 -12.57
C THR A 397 26.52 28.73 -11.64
N SER A 398 27.49 28.19 -10.91
CA SER A 398 28.45 29.00 -10.19
C SER A 398 29.15 29.86 -11.25
N THR A 399 28.75 31.13 -11.32
CA THR A 399 29.41 32.10 -12.20
C THR A 399 30.89 32.09 -11.80
N PRO A 400 31.82 31.73 -12.70
CA PRO A 400 33.22 31.81 -12.37
C PRO A 400 33.53 33.27 -12.03
N THR A 401 33.99 33.48 -10.79
CA THR A 401 34.49 34.78 -10.34
C THR A 401 35.53 35.26 -11.35
N PRO A 402 35.42 36.49 -11.91
CA PRO A 402 36.42 36.98 -12.84
C PRO A 402 37.78 36.97 -12.16
N SER A 403 38.76 36.31 -12.77
CA SER A 403 40.14 36.31 -12.32
C SER A 403 40.62 37.77 -12.17
N PRO A 404 41.21 38.16 -11.02
CA PRO A 404 41.76 39.49 -10.88
C PRO A 404 43.00 39.59 -11.77
N THR A 405 42.95 40.54 -12.70
CA THR A 405 44.10 40.99 -13.49
C THR A 405 45.22 41.43 -12.55
N SER A 406 46.43 40.93 -12.80
CA SER A 406 47.63 41.20 -12.03
C SER A 406 48.06 42.67 -12.13
N THR A 407 48.12 43.38 -11.01
CA THR A 407 49.04 44.50 -10.79
C THR A 407 49.62 44.39 -9.37
N SER A 408 50.95 44.56 -9.32
CA SER A 408 51.87 44.30 -8.19
C SER A 408 51.85 45.43 -7.10
N PRO A 409 52.63 45.38 -6.01
CA PRO A 409 52.15 45.05 -4.67
C PRO A 409 52.25 46.20 -3.65
N THR A 410 51.42 46.14 -2.60
CA THR A 410 51.61 46.89 -1.35
C THR A 410 51.33 45.94 -0.17
N PRO A 411 52.17 45.89 0.88
CA PRO A 411 52.03 44.89 1.93
C PRO A 411 51.04 45.32 3.02
N SER A 412 50.67 44.34 3.86
CA SER A 412 50.00 44.44 5.16
C SER A 412 48.47 44.49 5.16
N THR A 413 47.82 43.34 5.35
CA THR A 413 47.27 42.90 6.65
C THR A 413 46.57 41.56 6.49
N SER A 414 47.00 40.58 7.29
CA SER A 414 46.42 39.24 7.35
C SER A 414 45.04 39.29 8.00
N ALA A 415 43.98 39.30 7.18
CA ALA A 415 42.63 38.95 7.63
C ALA A 415 42.40 37.47 7.30
N SER A 416 42.25 36.67 8.36
CA SER A 416 41.86 35.27 8.29
C SER A 416 40.53 35.14 7.55
N ALA A 417 40.54 34.57 6.34
CA ALA A 417 39.32 34.27 5.61
C ALA A 417 38.63 33.08 6.26
N SER A 418 37.52 33.34 6.96
CA SER A 418 36.58 32.31 7.38
C SER A 418 36.10 31.52 6.15
N PRO A 419 35.96 30.19 6.23
CA PRO A 419 35.45 29.41 5.12
C PRO A 419 34.03 29.85 4.80
N THR A 420 33.79 30.14 3.52
CA THR A 420 32.50 30.57 2.98
C THR A 420 31.48 29.47 3.29
N SER A 421 30.56 29.77 4.21
CA SER A 421 29.39 28.92 4.45
C SER A 421 28.61 28.82 3.15
N THR A 422 28.57 27.64 2.56
CA THR A 422 27.64 27.31 1.49
C THR A 422 26.23 27.59 2.02
N SER A 423 25.61 28.68 1.58
CA SER A 423 24.26 29.04 2.00
C SER A 423 23.33 27.89 1.62
N GLY A 424 22.69 27.27 2.63
CA GLY A 424 21.63 26.29 2.38
C GLY A 424 20.52 26.89 1.51
N PRO A 425 19.69 26.05 0.86
CA PRO A 425 18.57 26.55 0.08
C PRO A 425 17.69 27.46 0.94
N PRO A 426 17.09 28.51 0.35
CA PRO A 426 16.20 29.39 1.10
C PRO A 426 15.06 28.57 1.73
N PRO A 427 14.50 29.01 2.88
CA PRO A 427 13.32 28.39 3.46
C PRO A 427 12.18 28.28 2.44
N LEU A 428 11.53 27.13 2.44
CA LEU A 428 10.40 26.82 1.57
C LEU A 428 9.10 27.10 2.30
N THR A 429 8.17 27.77 1.62
CA THR A 429 6.81 27.98 2.11
C THR A 429 5.90 26.90 1.55
N LEU A 430 5.28 26.11 2.42
CA LEU A 430 4.34 25.05 2.07
C LEU A 430 2.93 25.46 2.50
N ALA A 431 2.02 25.63 1.53
CA ALA A 431 0.60 25.80 1.83
C ALA A 431 0.06 24.59 2.61
N ALA A 432 -1.10 24.75 3.25
CA ALA A 432 -1.82 23.62 3.85
C ALA A 432 -1.95 22.49 2.83
N ALA A 433 -1.81 21.22 3.24
CA ALA A 433 -1.93 20.05 2.36
C ALA A 433 -1.12 20.14 1.04
N ASP A 434 0.04 20.80 1.07
CA ASP A 434 1.04 20.82 -0.01
C ASP A 434 2.32 20.13 0.44
N ALA A 435 3.21 19.87 -0.50
CA ALA A 435 4.46 19.18 -0.26
C ALA A 435 5.58 19.65 -1.18
N ALA A 436 6.82 19.42 -0.75
CA ALA A 436 8.02 19.65 -1.53
C ALA A 436 8.87 18.39 -1.60
N ILE A 437 9.59 18.28 -2.71
CA ILE A 437 10.64 17.30 -2.94
C ILE A 437 11.87 18.01 -3.43
N LEU A 438 13.00 17.66 -2.84
CA LEU A 438 14.30 18.11 -3.27
C LEU A 438 15.21 16.90 -3.42
N VAL A 439 16.04 16.92 -4.46
CA VAL A 439 16.92 15.80 -4.85
C VAL A 439 18.33 16.29 -5.04
N ASP A 440 19.28 15.35 -5.06
CA ASP A 440 20.66 15.64 -5.41
C ASP A 440 20.74 16.32 -6.79
N PRO A 441 21.69 17.26 -7.00
CA PRO A 441 21.91 17.87 -8.29
C PRO A 441 22.17 16.82 -9.39
N PRO A 442 21.72 17.03 -10.64
CA PRO A 442 21.88 16.06 -11.73
C PRO A 442 23.32 15.58 -11.96
N GLU A 443 24.31 16.44 -11.68
CA GLU A 443 25.74 16.14 -11.79
C GLU A 443 26.23 15.10 -10.76
N VAL A 444 25.61 15.07 -9.58
CA VAL A 444 25.91 14.10 -8.52
C VAL A 444 25.30 12.74 -8.87
N MET A 445 24.05 12.74 -9.34
CA MET A 445 23.39 11.51 -9.77
C MET A 445 24.11 10.84 -10.95
N THR A 446 24.53 11.60 -11.97
CA THR A 446 25.26 11.02 -13.12
C THR A 446 26.62 10.40 -12.74
N ARG A 447 27.28 10.85 -11.67
CA ARG A 447 28.50 10.21 -11.14
C ARG A 447 28.19 8.92 -10.37
N ALA A 448 27.17 8.92 -9.50
CA ALA A 448 26.75 7.73 -8.76
C ALA A 448 26.29 6.59 -9.69
N TRP A 449 25.58 6.93 -10.77
CA TRP A 449 25.15 5.97 -11.81
C TRP A 449 26.31 5.44 -12.67
N ARG A 450 27.43 6.19 -12.80
CA ARG A 450 28.65 5.68 -13.46
C ARG A 450 29.41 4.71 -12.57
N VAL A 451 29.58 5.03 -11.28
CA VAL A 451 30.30 4.18 -10.32
C VAL A 451 29.60 2.82 -10.16
N THR A 452 28.27 2.80 -10.04
CA THR A 452 27.49 1.55 -9.95
C THR A 452 27.52 0.70 -11.22
N ARG A 453 27.67 1.32 -12.41
CA ARG A 453 27.87 0.60 -13.67
C ARG A 453 29.27 0.00 -13.81
N ASP A 454 30.30 0.68 -13.30
CA ASP A 454 31.67 0.18 -13.35
C ASP A 454 31.90 -0.95 -12.31
N GLU A 455 31.24 -0.93 -11.16
CA GLU A 455 31.26 -2.06 -10.21
C GLU A 455 30.63 -3.34 -10.81
N PHE A 456 29.59 -3.20 -11.66
CA PHE A 456 29.04 -4.33 -12.41
C PHE A 456 30.01 -4.89 -13.47
N ARG A 457 31.01 -4.12 -13.93
CA ARG A 457 32.05 -4.60 -14.86
C ARG A 457 33.25 -5.23 -14.17
N VAL A 458 33.49 -4.96 -12.89
CA VAL A 458 34.62 -5.53 -12.15
C VAL A 458 34.26 -6.89 -11.52
N GLY A 459 32.98 -7.22 -11.35
CA GLY A 459 32.51 -8.51 -10.83
C GLY A 459 32.58 -9.71 -11.79
N THR A 460 32.98 -9.52 -13.06
CA THR A 460 32.99 -10.60 -14.08
C THR A 460 34.37 -11.24 -14.33
N LEU A 461 35.38 -10.93 -13.52
CA LEU A 461 36.77 -11.39 -13.73
C LEU A 461 37.27 -12.49 -12.79
N TRP A 462 36.42 -13.07 -11.93
CA TRP A 462 36.76 -14.24 -11.11
C TRP A 462 35.71 -15.35 -11.22
N ALA A 463 35.60 -15.91 -12.42
CA ALA A 463 35.09 -17.27 -12.64
C ALA A 463 35.63 -17.77 -13.99
N ARG A 464 36.80 -18.39 -13.96
CA ARG A 464 37.28 -19.32 -14.98
C ARG A 464 37.70 -20.60 -14.29
#